data_AF-A0A3L7YL61-F1
#
_entry.id   AF-A0A3L7YL61-F1
#
_cell.length_a   1.000
_cell.length_b   1.000
_cell.length_c   1.000
_cell.angle_alpha   90.00
_cell.angle_beta   90.00
_cell.angle_gamma   90.00
#
_symmetry.space_group_name_H-M   'P 1'
#
loop_
_entity.id
_entity.type
_entity.pdbx_description
1 polymer ?
#
loop_
_entity_poly.entity_id
_entity_poly.type
_entity_poly.pdbx_seq_one_letter_code
_entity_poly.pdbx_strand_id
1 'polypeptide(L)'
;MGDLSIAWRQISARWITHGLTVVAISLALALAVATTLLSRGVQAGIDQAAGPFGLLVGAKGSAQQLVLSTVLLQGAPVGNVARATLDRIAKDPGVATAIPLALGDS
;
A
#
# COMPACT_ATOMS: atom_id res chain seq x y z
N MET A 1 -16.43 -45.34 -20.66
CA MET A 1 -15.11 -45.48 -19.97
C MET A 1 -13.91 -45.38 -20.92
N GLY A 2 -14.09 -45.21 -22.24
CA GLY A 2 -12.97 -45.08 -23.20
C GLY A 2 -12.52 -43.65 -23.49
N ASP A 3 -13.36 -42.65 -23.20
CA ASP A 3 -13.18 -41.29 -23.72
C ASP A 3 -12.04 -40.53 -23.03
N LEU A 4 -11.85 -40.78 -21.71
CA LEU A 4 -10.77 -40.18 -20.92
C LEU A 4 -9.39 -40.69 -21.36
N SER A 5 -9.31 -41.95 -21.79
CA SER A 5 -8.08 -42.58 -22.27
C SER A 5 -7.63 -41.99 -23.62
N ILE A 6 -8.60 -41.72 -24.51
CA ILE A 6 -8.32 -41.10 -25.81
C ILE A 6 -7.87 -39.65 -25.63
N ALA A 7 -8.53 -38.89 -24.74
CA ALA A 7 -8.13 -37.52 -24.40
C ALA A 7 -6.71 -37.45 -23.82
N TRP A 8 -6.36 -38.36 -22.90
CA TRP A 8 -5.03 -38.44 -22.32
C TRP A 8 -3.95 -38.73 -23.37
N ARG A 9 -4.22 -39.65 -24.29
CA ARG A 9 -3.30 -40.01 -25.37
C ARG A 9 -3.08 -38.86 -26.35
N GLN A 10 -4.11 -38.06 -26.63
CA GLN A 10 -4.01 -36.85 -27.45
C GLN A 10 -3.16 -35.75 -26.78
N ILE A 11 -3.35 -35.53 -25.47
CA ILE A 11 -2.55 -34.55 -24.71
C ILE A 11 -1.06 -34.94 -24.71
N SER A 12 -0.77 -36.23 -24.54
CA SER A 12 0.61 -36.74 -24.52
C SER A 12 1.31 -36.68 -25.89
N ALA A 13 0.55 -36.82 -26.99
CA ALA A 13 1.10 -36.81 -28.36
C ALA A 13 1.56 -35.41 -28.83
N ARG A 14 1.03 -34.33 -28.24
CA ARG A 14 1.36 -32.92 -28.58
C ARG A 14 1.79 -32.12 -27.34
N TRP A 15 2.65 -32.72 -26.54
CA TRP A 15 3.00 -32.20 -25.21
C TRP A 15 3.58 -30.77 -25.22
N ILE A 16 4.32 -30.39 -26.26
CA ILE A 16 4.88 -29.03 -26.43
C ILE A 16 3.75 -27.99 -26.56
N THR A 17 2.74 -28.25 -27.40
CA THR A 17 1.65 -27.31 -27.64
C THR A 17 0.78 -27.14 -26.40
N HIS A 18 0.44 -28.25 -25.72
CA HIS A 18 -0.32 -28.19 -24.47
C HIS A 18 0.48 -27.52 -23.35
N GLY A 19 1.79 -27.76 -23.28
CA GLY A 19 2.70 -27.08 -22.35
C GLY A 19 2.71 -25.57 -22.56
N LEU A 20 2.83 -25.11 -23.81
CA LEU A 20 2.78 -23.68 -24.12
C LEU A 20 1.45 -23.04 -23.71
N THR A 21 0.32 -23.71 -23.95
CA THR A 21 -1.00 -23.21 -23.54
C THR A 21 -1.12 -23.11 -22.02
N VAL A 22 -0.67 -24.13 -21.29
CA VAL A 22 -0.66 -24.12 -19.82
C VAL A 22 0.22 -23.00 -19.28
N VAL A 23 1.42 -22.79 -19.85
CA VAL A 23 2.31 -21.69 -19.47
C VAL A 23 1.64 -20.34 -19.75
N ALA A 24 1.02 -20.16 -20.92
CA ALA A 24 0.33 -18.92 -21.27
C ALA A 24 -0.80 -18.60 -20.29
N ILE A 25 -1.64 -19.59 -19.97
CA ILE A 25 -2.73 -19.43 -19.00
C ILE A 25 -2.16 -19.13 -17.60
N SER A 26 -1.13 -19.85 -17.18
CA SER A 26 -0.49 -19.66 -15.88
C SER A 26 0.09 -18.25 -15.75
N LEU A 27 0.73 -17.74 -16.80
CA LEU A 27 1.31 -16.41 -16.80
C LEU A 27 0.24 -15.31 -16.73
N ALA A 28 -0.87 -15.48 -17.46
CA ALA A 28 -2.00 -14.57 -17.40
C ALA A 28 -2.62 -14.53 -16.00
N LEU A 29 -2.82 -15.71 -15.39
CA LEU A 29 -3.38 -15.81 -14.05
C LEU A 29 -2.42 -15.26 -12.99
N ALA A 30 -1.13 -15.57 -13.10
CA ALA A 30 -0.10 -15.07 -12.20
C ALA A 30 -0.04 -13.54 -12.21
N LEU A 31 -0.13 -12.91 -13.38
CA LEU A 31 -0.14 -11.46 -13.49
C LEU A 31 -1.37 -10.83 -12.82
N ALA A 32 -2.55 -11.42 -13.01
CA ALA A 32 -3.79 -10.96 -12.38
C ALA A 32 -3.73 -11.08 -10.85
N VAL A 33 -3.20 -12.21 -10.35
CA VAL A 33 -3.03 -12.43 -8.90
C VAL A 33 -1.96 -11.49 -8.33
N ALA A 34 -0.82 -11.35 -9.01
CA ALA A 34 0.29 -10.50 -8.55
C ALA A 34 -0.13 -9.04 -8.42
N THR A 35 -0.84 -8.49 -9.41
CA THR A 35 -1.34 -7.10 -9.36
C THR A 35 -2.33 -6.90 -8.22
N THR A 36 -3.21 -7.87 -7.98
CA THR A 36 -4.16 -7.86 -6.86
C THR A 36 -3.44 -7.89 -5.51
N LEU A 37 -2.46 -8.79 -5.35
CA LEU A 37 -1.67 -8.89 -4.12
C LEU A 37 -0.85 -7.63 -3.86
N LEU A 38 -0.24 -7.07 -4.91
CA LEU A 38 0.55 -5.85 -4.80
C LEU A 38 -0.32 -4.66 -4.36
N SER A 39 -1.51 -4.51 -4.96
CA SER A 39 -2.46 -3.46 -4.55
C SER A 39 -2.88 -3.59 -3.09
N ARG A 40 -3.18 -4.81 -2.63
CA ARG A 40 -3.52 -5.07 -1.21
C ARG A 40 -2.33 -4.80 -0.28
N GLY A 41 -1.13 -5.19 -0.69
CA GLY A 41 0.09 -4.93 0.08
C GLY A 41 0.36 -3.45 0.26
N VAL A 42 0.19 -2.65 -0.80
CA VAL A 42 0.30 -1.18 -0.73
C VAL A 42 -0.76 -0.60 0.22
N GLN A 43 -2.01 -1.01 0.10
CA GLN A 43 -3.08 -0.53 0.98
C GLN A 43 -2.78 -0.86 2.44
N ALA A 44 -2.41 -2.10 2.73
CA ALA A 44 -2.06 -2.52 4.09
C ALA A 44 -0.85 -1.78 4.66
N GLY A 45 0.15 -1.47 3.82
CA GLY A 45 1.31 -0.68 4.23
C GLY A 45 0.93 0.76 4.61
N ILE A 46 0.01 1.38 3.86
CA ILE A 46 -0.52 2.71 4.20
C ILE A 46 -1.32 2.66 5.50
N ASP A 47 -2.21 1.67 5.65
CA ASP A 47 -3.04 1.51 6.84
C ASP A 47 -2.17 1.27 8.09
N GLN A 48 -1.08 0.51 7.97
CA GLN A 48 -0.13 0.28 9.06
C GLN A 48 0.67 1.54 9.42
N ALA A 49 1.07 2.34 8.42
CA ALA A 49 1.80 3.60 8.66
C ALA A 49 0.90 4.69 9.26
N ALA A 50 -0.39 4.73 8.88
CA ALA A 50 -1.35 5.72 9.37
C ALA A 50 -2.05 5.30 10.68
N GLY A 51 -2.17 4.01 10.95
CA GLY A 51 -2.90 3.44 12.08
C GLY A 51 -2.61 4.04 13.47
N PRO A 52 -1.35 4.35 13.85
CA PRO A 52 -1.08 4.92 15.16
C PRO A 52 -1.39 6.42 15.28
N PHE A 53 -1.64 7.13 14.16
CA PHE A 53 -1.84 8.58 14.15
C PHE A 53 -3.31 8.91 13.83
N GLY A 54 -4.15 9.01 14.88
CA GLY A 54 -5.57 9.32 14.70
C GLY A 54 -5.86 10.72 14.14
N LEU A 55 -4.92 11.66 14.26
CA LEU A 55 -5.05 13.02 13.72
C LEU A 55 -3.67 13.62 13.40
N LEU A 56 -3.52 14.17 12.20
CA LEU A 56 -2.35 14.95 11.79
C LEU A 56 -2.70 16.44 11.83
N VAL A 57 -1.83 17.23 12.45
CA VAL A 57 -1.95 18.70 12.54
C VAL A 57 -0.68 19.32 11.97
N GLY A 58 -0.83 20.19 10.98
CA GLY A 58 0.28 20.87 10.30
C GLY A 58 -0.04 22.32 9.97
N ALA A 59 0.95 23.06 9.49
CA ALA A 59 0.74 24.44 9.06
C ALA A 59 -0.15 24.52 7.80
N LYS A 60 -0.57 25.76 7.47
CA LYS A 60 -1.40 26.03 6.30
C LYS A 60 -0.72 25.51 5.02
N GLY A 61 -1.40 24.61 4.32
CA GLY A 61 -0.91 23.91 3.13
C GLY A 61 -1.97 22.94 2.60
N SER A 62 -1.58 21.97 1.77
CA SER A 62 -2.50 20.91 1.33
C SER A 62 -2.48 19.72 2.30
N ALA A 63 -3.64 19.12 2.54
CA ALA A 63 -3.75 17.92 3.38
C ALA A 63 -2.92 16.76 2.82
N GLN A 64 -2.86 16.63 1.49
CA GLN A 64 -2.03 15.62 0.83
C GLN A 64 -0.54 15.84 1.10
N GLN A 65 -0.04 17.07 1.00
CA GLN A 65 1.36 17.35 1.32
C GLN A 65 1.69 17.05 2.78
N LEU A 66 0.78 17.34 3.71
CA LEU A 66 0.95 17.00 5.12
C LEU A 66 1.10 15.48 5.30
N VAL A 67 0.20 14.67 4.72
CA VAL A 67 0.27 13.21 4.83
C VAL A 67 1.51 12.64 4.13
N LEU A 68 1.79 13.09 2.91
CA LEU A 68 2.96 12.65 2.14
C LEU A 68 4.27 12.95 2.89
N SER A 69 4.44 14.16 3.43
CA SER A 69 5.68 14.55 4.10
C SER A 69 5.85 13.94 5.50
N THR A 70 4.76 13.69 6.23
CA THR A 70 4.83 13.20 7.62
C THR A 70 4.79 11.68 7.73
N VAL A 71 3.86 11.01 7.04
CA VAL A 71 3.66 9.56 7.13
C VAL A 71 4.52 8.82 6.11
N LEU A 72 4.62 9.36 4.89
CA LEU A 72 5.35 8.73 3.79
C LEU A 72 6.75 9.32 3.57
N LEU A 73 7.12 10.39 4.29
CA LEU A 73 8.40 11.09 4.17
C LEU A 73 8.73 11.49 2.71
N GLN A 74 7.70 11.84 1.94
CA GLN A 74 7.78 12.25 0.54
C GLN A 74 7.37 13.71 0.35
N GLY A 75 8.10 14.43 -0.50
CA GLY A 75 7.80 15.82 -0.86
C GLY A 75 8.35 16.85 0.12
N ALA A 76 8.05 18.13 -0.14
CA ALA A 76 8.53 19.22 0.70
C ALA A 76 7.78 19.26 2.04
N PRO A 77 8.49 19.50 3.17
CA PRO A 77 7.84 19.63 4.46
C PRO A 77 6.84 20.78 4.44
N VAL A 78 5.72 20.60 5.17
CA VAL A 78 4.83 21.72 5.46
C VAL A 78 5.51 22.68 6.44
N GLY A 79 5.05 23.93 6.49
CA GLY A 79 5.57 24.90 7.45
C GLY A 79 5.41 24.44 8.92
N ASN A 80 6.14 25.10 9.81
CA ASN A 80 6.08 24.81 11.24
C ASN A 80 4.78 25.33 11.87
N VAL A 81 4.27 24.58 12.86
CA VAL A 81 3.16 24.99 13.72
C VAL A 81 3.73 25.68 14.96
N ALA A 82 3.08 26.75 15.42
CA ALA A 82 3.49 27.47 16.62
C ALA A 82 3.49 26.55 17.87
N ARG A 83 4.51 26.67 18.72
CA ARG A 83 4.64 25.92 19.99
C ARG A 83 3.40 26.05 20.87
N ALA A 84 2.79 27.24 20.93
CA ALA A 84 1.57 27.48 21.70
C ALA A 84 0.39 26.59 21.27
N THR A 85 0.33 26.20 19.98
CA THR A 85 -0.70 25.29 19.48
C THR A 85 -0.47 23.86 19.99
N LEU A 86 0.78 23.41 20.03
CA LEU A 86 1.13 22.12 20.64
C LEU A 86 0.74 22.09 22.11
N ASP A 87 1.09 23.13 22.87
CA ASP A 87 0.78 23.22 24.30
C ASP A 87 -0.73 23.24 24.56
N ARG A 88 -1.51 23.82 23.64
CA ARG A 88 -2.98 23.82 23.70
C ARG A 88 -3.55 22.44 23.44
N ILE A 89 -3.08 21.75 22.39
CA ILE A 89 -3.56 20.41 22.00
C ILE A 89 -3.16 19.38 23.06
N ALA A 90 -1.94 19.45 23.60
CA ALA A 90 -1.45 18.53 24.62
C ALA A 90 -2.22 18.62 25.95
N LYS A 91 -2.94 19.72 26.19
CA LYS A 91 -3.80 19.92 27.38
C LYS A 91 -5.25 19.52 27.15
N ASP A 92 -5.63 19.16 25.92
CA ASP A 92 -6.99 18.75 25.61
C ASP A 92 -7.27 17.35 26.19
N PRO A 93 -8.34 17.17 26.99
CA PRO A 93 -8.66 15.86 27.59
C PRO A 93 -9.00 14.77 26.56
N GLY A 94 -9.31 15.14 25.31
CA GLY A 94 -9.51 14.19 24.21
C GLY A 94 -8.22 13.66 23.58
N VAL A 95 -7.06 14.19 23.96
CA VAL A 95 -5.76 13.82 23.38
C VAL A 95 -5.00 12.89 24.32
N ALA A 96 -4.86 11.63 23.91
CA ALA A 96 -4.09 10.65 24.68
C ALA A 96 -2.58 10.95 24.65
N THR A 97 -2.04 11.37 23.50
CA THR A 97 -0.63 11.73 23.34
C THR A 97 -0.48 12.69 22.16
N ALA A 98 0.34 13.73 22.31
CA ALA A 98 0.72 14.65 21.24
C ALA A 98 2.23 14.54 21.00
N ILE A 99 2.63 14.10 19.80
CA ILE A 99 4.04 13.95 19.41
C ILE A 99 4.39 15.10 18.45
N PRO A 100 5.28 16.04 18.83
CA PRO A 100 5.72 17.07 17.92
C PRO A 100 6.67 16.48 16.87
N LEU A 101 6.37 16.75 15.60
CA LEU A 101 7.25 16.42 14.47
C LEU A 101 7.76 17.72 13.86
N ALA A 102 9.09 17.89 13.81
CA ALA A 102 9.73 19.00 13.13
C ALA A 102 10.74 18.41 12.13
N LEU A 103 10.45 18.59 10.84
CA LEU A 103 11.40 18.29 9.77
C LEU A 103 12.37 19.48 9.70
N GLY A 104 13.64 19.24 10.00
CA GLY A 104 14.66 20.29 10.00
C GLY A 104 14.96 20.81 8.61
N ASP A 105 15.67 21.93 8.56
CA ASP A 105 16.07 22.59 7.34
C ASP A 105 17.28 21.83 6.77
N SER A 106 17.13 21.23 5.60
CA SER A 106 18.25 20.81 4.74
C SER A 106 18.72 21.97 3.87
#